data_AF-A7T8D0-F1
#
_entry.id   AF-A7T8D0-F1
#
_cell.length_a   1.000
_cell.length_b   1.000
_cell.length_c   1.000
_cell.angle_alpha   90.00
_cell.angle_beta   90.00
_cell.angle_gamma   90.00
#
_symmetry.space_group_name_H-M   'P 1'
#
loop_
_entity.id
_entity.type
_entity.pdbx_description
1 polymer ?
#
loop_
_entity_poly.entity_id
_entity_poly.type
_entity_poly.pdbx_seq_one_letter_code
_entity_poly.pdbx_strand_id
1 'polypeptide(L)'
;MSEDKKVAEKRELFIWKFDSDVSLLKEVIVEEPHKHPYASKERGQKWDKIALNLKENHGFKVTQRSVRKRFNSLHEDFLKKEKKEKRDSGVEVMYDEKHQMLTDYNELIEDWERERKERVDDE
;
A
#
# COMPACT_ATOMS: atom_id res chain seq x y z
N MET A 1 -49.67 -10.18 9.41
CA MET A 1 -48.65 -10.46 8.37
C MET A 1 -47.47 -9.56 8.68
N SER A 2 -46.44 -10.13 9.33
CA SER A 2 -45.34 -9.36 9.93
C SER A 2 -44.46 -8.68 8.88
N GLU A 3 -44.10 -7.43 9.17
CA GLU A 3 -43.17 -6.62 8.38
C GLU A 3 -41.72 -7.10 8.59
N ASP A 4 -41.12 -7.74 7.59
CA ASP A 4 -39.66 -7.96 7.58
C ASP A 4 -38.94 -6.70 7.08
N LYS A 5 -38.72 -5.77 8.00
CA LYS A 5 -37.77 -4.66 7.80
C LYS A 5 -36.36 -5.22 7.84
N LYS A 6 -35.72 -5.39 6.68
CA LYS A 6 -34.27 -5.57 6.56
C LYS A 6 -33.57 -4.39 7.23
N VAL A 7 -33.09 -4.58 8.46
CA VAL A 7 -32.22 -3.60 9.13
C VAL A 7 -30.92 -3.57 8.33
N ALA A 8 -30.67 -2.45 7.64
CA ALA A 8 -29.40 -2.23 6.97
C ALA A 8 -28.29 -2.18 8.03
N GLU A 9 -27.48 -3.23 8.08
CA GLU A 9 -26.35 -3.33 8.99
C GLU A 9 -25.44 -2.12 8.79
N LYS A 10 -25.20 -1.37 9.88
CA LYS A 10 -24.44 -0.12 9.85
C LYS A 10 -23.02 -0.44 9.39
N ARG A 11 -22.64 -0.01 8.18
CA ARG A 11 -21.29 -0.22 7.66
C ARG A 11 -20.29 0.46 8.59
N GLU A 12 -19.64 -0.33 9.44
CA GLU A 12 -18.52 0.15 10.23
C GLU A 12 -17.39 0.53 9.28
N LEU A 13 -17.05 1.81 9.26
CA LEU A 13 -15.94 2.32 8.48
C LEU A 13 -14.64 1.91 9.17
N PHE A 14 -13.78 1.19 8.47
CA PHE A 14 -12.43 0.94 8.93
C PHE A 14 -11.60 2.23 8.86
N ILE A 15 -11.05 2.63 10.01
CA ILE A 15 -10.22 3.83 10.14
C ILE A 15 -8.75 3.39 10.17
N TRP A 16 -7.99 3.84 9.18
CA TRP A 16 -6.56 3.61 9.12
C TRP A 16 -5.84 4.39 10.23
N LYS A 17 -5.06 3.67 11.02
CA LYS A 17 -4.15 4.14 12.06
C LYS A 17 -2.73 3.67 11.76
N PHE A 18 -1.76 4.17 12.53
CA PHE A 18 -0.35 3.83 12.38
C PHE A 18 -0.11 2.30 12.30
N ASP A 19 -0.59 1.52 13.27
CA ASP A 19 -0.37 0.06 13.30
C ASP A 19 -0.99 -0.66 12.08
N SER A 20 -2.15 -0.18 11.61
CA SER A 20 -2.78 -0.74 10.41
C SER A 20 -2.05 -0.33 9.12
N ASP A 21 -1.43 0.85 9.09
CA ASP A 21 -0.57 1.26 7.98
C ASP A 21 0.70 0.41 7.95
N VAL A 22 1.32 0.15 9.10
CA VAL A 22 2.47 -0.75 9.22
C VAL A 22 2.11 -2.17 8.74
N SER A 23 0.97 -2.70 9.18
CA SER A 23 0.49 -4.03 8.75
C SER A 23 0.25 -4.07 7.23
N LEU A 24 -0.34 -3.01 6.66
CA LEU A 24 -0.51 -2.87 5.22
C LEU A 24 0.82 -2.87 4.48
N LEU A 25 1.81 -2.10 4.95
CA LEU A 25 3.12 -2.00 4.31
C LEU A 25 3.85 -3.35 4.34
N LYS A 26 3.75 -4.12 5.44
CA LYS A 26 4.34 -5.47 5.54
C LYS A 26 3.78 -6.39 4.47
N GLU A 27 2.46 -6.42 4.31
CA GLU A 27 1.80 -7.24 3.29
C GLU A 27 2.13 -6.78 1.86
N VAL A 28 2.26 -5.47 1.61
CA VAL A 28 2.66 -4.94 0.30
C VAL A 28 4.09 -5.35 -0.07
N ILE A 29 5.02 -5.32 0.90
CA ILE A 29 6.40 -5.79 0.69
C ILE A 29 6.41 -7.28 0.36
N VAL A 30 5.63 -8.10 1.08
CA VAL A 30 5.58 -9.55 0.84
C VAL A 30 4.94 -9.90 -0.50
N GLU A 31 3.87 -9.22 -0.89
CA GLU A 31 3.13 -9.55 -2.10
C GLU A 31 3.69 -8.92 -3.38
N GLU A 32 4.55 -7.92 -3.24
CA GLU A 32 5.30 -7.25 -4.31
C GLU A 32 4.44 -6.86 -5.53
N PRO A 33 3.31 -6.13 -5.34
CA PRO A 33 2.39 -5.81 -6.43
C PRO A 33 3.03 -4.92 -7.52
N HIS A 34 4.18 -4.30 -7.26
CA HIS A 34 4.93 -3.50 -8.23
C HIS A 34 5.54 -4.34 -9.37
N LYS A 35 5.83 -5.63 -9.13
CA LYS A 35 6.43 -6.53 -10.13
C LYS A 35 5.49 -6.89 -11.29
N HIS A 36 4.23 -6.48 -11.20
CA HIS A 36 3.22 -6.75 -12.21
C HIS A 36 2.81 -5.44 -12.93
N PRO A 37 2.50 -5.50 -14.24
CA PRO A 37 2.12 -4.30 -14.99
C PRO A 37 0.95 -3.54 -14.36
N TYR A 38 0.95 -2.23 -14.52
CA TYR A 38 -0.16 -1.39 -14.07
C TYR A 38 -1.46 -1.86 -14.73
N ALA A 39 -2.53 -1.90 -13.93
CA ALA A 39 -3.87 -2.38 -14.33
C ALA A 39 -3.95 -3.84 -14.84
N SER A 40 -2.90 -4.64 -14.69
CA SER A 40 -2.95 -6.08 -14.98
C SER A 40 -3.83 -6.85 -14.00
N LYS A 41 -4.33 -8.00 -14.45
CA LYS A 41 -5.13 -8.92 -13.62
C LYS A 41 -4.31 -9.45 -12.46
N GLU A 42 -3.06 -9.81 -12.72
CA GLU A 42 -2.09 -10.33 -11.74
C GLU A 42 -1.87 -9.30 -10.63
N ARG A 43 -1.66 -8.02 -10.99
CA ARG A 43 -1.53 -6.94 -10.00
C ARG A 43 -2.81 -6.78 -9.17
N GLY A 44 -3.98 -6.90 -9.80
CA GLY A 44 -5.27 -6.92 -9.10
C GLY A 44 -5.35 -8.05 -8.06
N GLN A 45 -4.95 -9.27 -8.44
CA GLN A 45 -4.94 -10.44 -7.56
C GLN A 45 -3.99 -10.25 -6.37
N LYS A 46 -2.84 -9.59 -6.55
CA LYS A 46 -1.97 -9.22 -5.43
C LYS A 46 -2.66 -8.31 -4.42
N TRP A 47 -3.38 -7.30 -4.89
CA TRP A 47 -4.18 -6.45 -3.98
C TRP A 47 -5.33 -7.19 -3.30
N ASP A 48 -5.93 -8.19 -3.96
CA ASP A 48 -6.96 -9.03 -3.34
C ASP A 48 -6.36 -9.87 -2.21
N LYS A 49 -5.18 -10.47 -2.44
CA LYS A 49 -4.46 -11.25 -1.44
C LYS A 49 -4.04 -10.41 -0.24
N ILE A 50 -3.49 -9.21 -0.45
CA ILE A 50 -3.17 -8.27 0.63
C ILE A 50 -4.43 -7.97 1.46
N ALA A 51 -5.56 -7.67 0.80
CA ALA A 51 -6.80 -7.37 1.50
C ALA A 51 -7.37 -8.58 2.27
N LEU A 52 -7.13 -9.80 1.78
CA LEU A 52 -7.49 -11.04 2.47
C LEU A 52 -6.62 -11.25 3.72
N ASN A 53 -5.30 -11.16 3.59
CA ASN A 53 -4.37 -11.32 4.71
C ASN A 53 -4.66 -10.31 5.84
N LEU A 54 -4.96 -9.05 5.49
CA LEU A 54 -5.33 -8.03 6.48
C LEU A 54 -6.64 -8.35 7.21
N LYS A 55 -7.58 -9.03 6.56
CA LYS A 55 -8.83 -9.49 7.20
C LYS A 55 -8.57 -10.67 8.12
N GLU A 56 -7.85 -11.68 7.63
CA GLU A 56 -7.68 -12.96 8.33
C GLU A 56 -6.70 -12.85 9.51
N ASN A 57 -5.59 -12.15 9.31
CA ASN A 57 -4.52 -12.07 10.31
C ASN A 57 -4.74 -10.95 11.34
N HIS A 58 -5.43 -9.87 10.94
CA HIS A 58 -5.60 -8.67 11.79
C HIS A 58 -7.05 -8.29 12.06
N GLY A 59 -8.03 -8.98 11.47
CA GLY A 59 -9.46 -8.68 11.66
C GLY A 59 -9.91 -7.38 10.99
N PHE A 60 -9.14 -6.82 10.04
CA PHE A 60 -9.45 -5.52 9.46
C PHE A 60 -10.64 -5.58 8.50
N LYS A 61 -11.60 -4.65 8.65
CA LYS A 61 -12.77 -4.53 7.76
C LYS A 61 -12.44 -3.74 6.50
N VAL A 62 -11.56 -4.28 5.65
CA VAL A 62 -11.04 -3.60 4.44
C VAL A 62 -11.52 -4.22 3.13
N THR A 63 -11.31 -3.52 2.02
CA THR A 63 -11.55 -4.00 0.64
C THR A 63 -10.29 -3.83 -0.19
N GLN A 64 -10.16 -4.57 -1.29
CA GLN A 64 -9.07 -4.38 -2.27
C GLN A 64 -8.90 -2.89 -2.65
N ARG A 65 -10.01 -2.21 -2.94
CA ARG A 65 -10.03 -0.78 -3.28
C ARG A 65 -9.50 0.10 -2.14
N SER A 66 -9.94 -0.13 -0.89
CA SER A 66 -9.51 0.71 0.24
C SER A 66 -8.03 0.50 0.58
N VAL A 67 -7.55 -0.74 0.49
CA VAL A 67 -6.14 -1.12 0.68
C VAL A 67 -5.25 -0.43 -0.35
N ARG A 68 -5.54 -0.61 -1.65
CA ARG A 68 -4.78 0.02 -2.73
C ARG A 68 -4.80 1.55 -2.63
N LYS A 69 -5.97 2.14 -2.36
CA LYS A 69 -6.10 3.59 -2.19
C LYS A 69 -5.25 4.10 -1.02
N ARG A 70 -5.25 3.38 0.11
CA ARG A 70 -4.45 3.76 1.28
C ARG A 70 -2.96 3.70 0.98
N PHE A 71 -2.50 2.60 0.38
CA PHE A 71 -1.10 2.45 0.00
C PHE A 71 -0.64 3.59 -0.93
N ASN A 72 -1.40 3.88 -2.00
CA ASN A 72 -1.07 4.97 -2.92
C ASN A 72 -0.95 6.31 -2.19
N SER A 73 -1.87 6.61 -1.27
CA SER A 73 -1.80 7.84 -0.47
C SER A 73 -0.54 7.89 0.39
N LEU A 74 -0.17 6.79 1.06
CA LEU A 74 1.03 6.73 1.89
C LEU A 74 2.30 6.93 1.06
N HIS A 75 2.39 6.27 -0.09
CA HIS A 75 3.55 6.35 -0.99
C HIS A 75 3.66 7.74 -1.63
N GLU A 76 2.56 8.32 -2.10
CA GLU A 76 2.55 9.70 -2.63
C GLU A 76 2.99 10.74 -1.59
N ASP A 77 2.53 10.61 -0.34
CA ASP A 77 2.90 11.53 0.73
C ASP A 77 4.37 11.37 1.13
N PHE A 78 4.89 10.14 1.12
CA PHE A 78 6.32 9.85 1.28
C PHE A 78 7.16 10.53 0.18
N LEU A 79 6.81 10.34 -1.09
CA LEU A 79 7.55 10.94 -2.21
C LEU A 79 7.55 12.48 -2.15
N LYS A 80 6.43 13.09 -1.72
CA LYS A 80 6.35 14.55 -1.51
C LYS A 80 7.27 15.01 -0.38
N LYS A 81 7.33 14.24 0.73
CA LYS A 81 8.21 14.52 1.86
C LYS A 81 9.69 14.45 1.44
N GLU A 82 10.09 13.36 0.78
CA GLU A 82 11.44 13.17 0.24
C GLU A 82 11.86 14.32 -0.68
N LYS A 83 10.99 14.71 -1.62
CA LYS A 83 11.26 15.81 -2.54
C LYS A 83 11.44 17.14 -1.83
N LYS A 84 10.66 17.39 -0.76
CA LYS A 84 10.75 18.60 0.04
C LYS A 84 12.04 18.63 0.84
N GLU A 85 12.39 17.53 1.50
CA GLU A 85 13.59 17.42 2.34
C GLU A 85 14.88 17.52 1.51
N LYS A 86 14.93 16.91 0.33
CA LYS A 86 16.05 17.07 -0.62
C LYS A 86 16.25 18.53 -1.06
N ARG A 87 15.18 19.31 -1.16
CA ARG A 87 15.25 20.74 -1.53
C ARG A 87 15.66 21.61 -0.35
N ASP A 88 15.19 21.30 0.85
CA ASP A 88 15.35 22.12 2.05
C ASP A 88 16.61 21.65 2.85
N SER A 89 17.77 21.51 2.19
CA SER A 89 18.99 20.88 2.75
C SER A 89 19.36 21.42 4.14
N GLY A 90 19.42 20.54 5.16
CA GLY A 90 19.77 20.87 6.54
C GLY A 90 18.71 20.54 7.60
N VAL A 91 17.59 19.92 7.23
CA VAL A 91 16.56 19.46 8.17
C VAL A 91 16.91 18.07 8.72
N GLU A 92 16.93 17.93 10.05
CA GLU A 92 16.99 16.63 10.72
C GLU A 92 15.66 15.90 10.53
N VAL A 93 15.68 14.81 9.78
CA VAL A 93 14.48 14.00 9.50
C VAL A 93 14.41 12.87 10.51
N MET A 94 13.31 12.79 11.27
CA MET A 94 13.01 11.60 12.07
C MET A 94 12.40 10.51 11.18
N TYR A 95 13.10 9.38 11.12
CA TYR A 95 12.71 8.17 10.41
C TYR A 95 11.92 7.26 11.36
N ASP A 96 10.58 7.33 11.33
CA ASP A 96 9.73 6.34 12.03
C ASP A 96 9.69 5.01 11.25
N GLU A 97 9.21 3.92 11.88
CA GLU A 97 9.15 2.57 11.25
C GLU A 97 8.43 2.63 9.89
N LYS A 98 7.34 3.39 9.82
CA LYS A 98 6.56 3.58 8.59
C LYS A 98 7.38 4.26 7.50
N HIS A 99 8.15 5.29 7.83
CA HIS A 99 9.02 5.95 6.86
C HIS A 99 10.12 5.00 6.40
N GLN A 100 10.79 4.27 7.31
CA GLN A 100 11.82 3.29 6.91
C GLN A 100 11.25 2.25 5.93
N MET A 101 10.09 1.67 6.24
CA MET A 101 9.44 0.70 5.35
C MET A 101 9.06 1.28 3.98
N LEU A 102 8.66 2.55 3.94
CA LEU A 102 8.35 3.23 2.68
C LEU A 102 9.62 3.53 1.87
N THR A 103 10.73 3.85 2.54
CA THR A 103 12.04 3.99 1.90
C THR A 103 12.48 2.65 1.30
N ASP A 104 12.52 1.59 2.11
CA ASP A 104 12.93 0.25 1.67
C ASP A 104 12.06 -0.23 0.48
N TYR A 105 10.74 -0.03 0.57
CA TYR A 105 9.84 -0.42 -0.51
C TYR A 105 10.01 0.45 -1.77
N ASN A 106 10.31 1.73 -1.62
CA ASN A 106 10.56 2.61 -2.76
C ASN A 106 11.86 2.21 -3.49
N GLU A 107 12.92 1.89 -2.76
CA GLU A 107 14.16 1.36 -3.32
C GLU A 107 13.92 0.06 -4.09
N LEU A 108 13.13 -0.87 -3.53
CA LEU A 108 12.74 -2.10 -4.24
C LEU A 108 11.99 -1.83 -5.55
N ILE A 109 11.09 -0.84 -5.58
CA ILE A 109 10.40 -0.45 -6.82
C ILE A 109 11.40 0.09 -7.83
N GLU A 110 12.27 1.01 -7.43
CA GLU A 110 13.25 1.65 -8.31
C GLU A 110 14.25 0.65 -8.89
N ASP A 111 14.73 -0.28 -8.08
CA ASP A 111 15.62 -1.35 -8.53
C ASP A 111 14.92 -2.29 -9.50
N TRP A 112 13.67 -2.68 -9.23
CA TRP A 112 12.89 -3.49 -10.15
C TRP A 112 12.63 -2.78 -11.48
N GLU A 113 12.31 -1.47 -11.45
CA GLU A 113 12.11 -0.67 -12.66
C GLU A 113 13.40 -0.54 -13.48
N ARG A 114 14.55 -0.39 -12.81
CA ARG A 114 15.87 -0.36 -13.45
C ARG A 114 16.19 -1.68 -14.14
N GLU A 115 16.08 -2.80 -13.41
CA GLU A 115 16.33 -4.14 -13.97
C GLU A 115 15.40 -4.46 -15.15
N ARG A 116 14.11 -4.09 -15.03
CA ARG A 116 13.16 -4.30 -16.13
C ARG A 116 13.54 -3.50 -17.37
N LYS A 117 14.01 -2.26 -17.20
CA LYS A 117 14.42 -1.41 -18.32
C LYS A 117 15.66 -1.96 -19.01
N GLU A 118 16.67 -2.37 -18.25
CA GLU A 118 17.89 -3.00 -18.78
C GLU A 118 17.57 -4.23 -19.64
N ARG A 119 16.64 -5.09 -19.20
CA ARG A 119 16.21 -6.27 -20.00
C ARG A 119 15.53 -5.91 -21.32
N VAL A 120 14.86 -4.76 -21.41
CA VAL A 120 14.17 -4.31 -22.62
C VAL A 120 15.15 -3.65 -23.59
N ASP A 121 16.20 -3.01 -23.07
CA ASP A 121 17.22 -2.34 -23.90
C ASP A 121 18.23 -3.33 -24.51
N ASP A 122 18.31 -4.57 -24.00
CA ASP A 122 19.16 -5.67 -24.49
C ASP A 122 18.50 -6.56 -25.59
N GLU A 123 17.23 -6.35 -25.94
CA GLU A 123 16.47 -7.08 -26.99
C GLU A 123 16.27 -6.26 -28.28
#